data_AF-A0A431L8T9-F1
#
_entry.id   AF-A0A431L8T9-F1
#
_cell.length_a   1.000
_cell.length_b   1.000
_cell.length_c   1.000
_cell.angle_alpha   90.00
_cell.angle_beta   90.00
_cell.angle_gamma   90.00
#
_symmetry.space_group_name_H-M   'P 1'
#
loop_
_entity.id
_entity.type
_entity.pdbx_description
1 polymer ?
#
loop_
_entity_poly.entity_id
_entity_poly.type
_entity_poly.pdbx_seq_one_letter_code
_entity_poly.pdbx_strand_id
1 'polypeptide(L)'
;MAAIQAAGEKAIPNTDAVFGYARDIGLPAEFLHYAWFEFKARYTADPVKGQRQKTYADWRAVFRKAVREGWLKLWYLDGQQYALTAAGQQAQRAVQAQQQREGGEA
;
A
#
# COMPACT_ATOMS: atom_id res chain seq x y z
N MET A 1 -8.96 -10.05 12.60
CA MET A 1 -7.79 -10.62 11.90
C MET A 1 -7.64 -12.07 12.32
N ALA A 2 -7.56 -13.01 11.39
CA ALA A 2 -7.23 -14.43 11.61
C ALA A 2 -6.96 -15.02 10.20
N ALA A 3 -5.74 -15.17 9.70
CA ALA A 3 -4.46 -15.34 10.39
C ALA A 3 -3.32 -14.56 9.70
N ILE A 4 -3.17 -13.27 10.02
CA ILE A 4 -1.98 -12.46 9.69
C ILE A 4 -1.67 -11.54 10.89
N GLN A 5 -1.33 -12.15 12.02
CA GLN A 5 -1.04 -11.43 13.28
C GLN A 5 0.07 -12.06 14.14
N ALA A 6 0.69 -13.16 13.71
CA ALA A 6 1.55 -14.00 14.55
C ALA A 6 2.99 -14.20 14.03
N ALA A 7 3.36 -13.59 12.91
CA ALA A 7 4.73 -13.63 12.39
C ALA A 7 5.06 -12.29 11.73
N GLY A 8 6.33 -11.87 11.78
CA GLY A 8 6.89 -10.70 11.06
C GLY A 8 6.99 -10.93 9.54
N GLU A 9 6.03 -11.65 8.97
CA GLU A 9 5.98 -12.02 7.57
C GLU A 9 5.60 -10.79 6.75
N LYS A 10 6.48 -10.36 5.84
CA LYS A 10 6.24 -9.19 4.97
C LYS A 10 4.93 -9.41 4.24
N ALA A 11 3.91 -8.63 4.55
CA ALA A 11 2.54 -8.93 4.11
C ALA A 11 2.32 -8.91 2.58
N ILE A 12 3.31 -8.45 1.82
CA ILE A 12 3.58 -8.88 0.45
C ILE A 12 5.04 -9.37 0.38
N PRO A 13 5.33 -10.67 0.20
CA PRO A 13 6.66 -11.15 -0.16
C PRO A 13 7.25 -10.44 -1.38
N ASN A 14 8.57 -10.21 -1.34
CA ASN A 14 9.35 -9.61 -2.42
C ASN A 14 9.22 -10.33 -3.78
N THR A 15 8.71 -11.56 -3.81
CA THR A 15 8.45 -12.38 -5.00
C THR A 15 7.06 -12.16 -5.63
N ASP A 16 6.20 -11.31 -5.07
CA ASP A 16 4.87 -11.04 -5.64
C ASP A 16 4.97 -10.33 -7.00
N ALA A 17 4.16 -10.76 -7.96
CA ALA A 17 4.13 -10.24 -9.32
C ALA A 17 3.86 -8.72 -9.41
N VAL A 18 3.34 -8.09 -8.36
CA VAL A 18 3.20 -6.62 -8.28
C VAL A 18 4.54 -5.88 -8.47
N PHE A 19 5.65 -6.43 -7.96
CA PHE A 19 6.98 -5.83 -8.09
C PHE A 19 7.53 -5.94 -9.51
N GLY A 20 7.26 -7.07 -10.19
CA GLY A 20 7.55 -7.23 -11.61
C GLY A 20 6.81 -6.20 -12.44
N TYR A 21 5.48 -6.13 -12.27
CA TYR A 21 4.63 -5.15 -12.96
C TYR A 21 5.11 -3.70 -12.76
N ALA A 22 5.44 -3.30 -11.52
CA ALA A 22 5.91 -1.95 -11.24
C ALA A 22 7.24 -1.62 -11.93
N ARG A 23 8.22 -2.54 -11.91
CA ARG A 23 9.46 -2.39 -12.68
C ARG A 23 9.18 -2.26 -14.18
N ASP A 24 8.30 -3.10 -14.72
CA ASP A 24 8.03 -3.17 -16.16
C ASP A 24 7.35 -1.89 -16.69
N ILE A 25 6.63 -1.15 -15.84
CA ILE A 25 6.05 0.18 -16.17
C ILE A 25 6.90 1.37 -15.70
N GLY A 26 8.00 1.15 -14.97
CA GLY A 26 8.83 2.23 -14.38
C GLY A 26 8.26 2.89 -13.11
N LEU A 27 7.32 2.25 -12.42
CA LEU A 27 6.78 2.72 -11.13
C LEU A 27 7.78 2.46 -9.99
N PRO A 28 8.21 3.48 -9.22
CA PRO A 28 9.16 3.29 -8.12
C PRO A 28 8.65 2.31 -7.05
N ALA A 29 9.53 1.45 -6.54
CA ALA A 29 9.19 0.48 -5.50
C ALA A 29 8.68 1.14 -4.21
N GLU A 30 9.19 2.33 -3.87
CA GLU A 30 8.70 3.14 -2.75
C GLU A 30 7.22 3.54 -2.91
N PHE A 31 6.74 3.75 -4.13
CA PHE A 31 5.33 4.10 -4.36
C PHE A 31 4.42 2.88 -4.13
N LEU A 32 4.88 1.66 -4.44
CA LEU A 32 4.20 0.43 -4.01
C LEU A 32 4.20 0.29 -2.49
N HIS A 33 5.29 0.66 -1.82
CA HIS A 33 5.38 0.62 -0.37
C HIS A 33 4.38 1.58 0.28
N TYR A 34 4.31 2.84 -0.17
CA TYR A 34 3.30 3.81 0.28
C TYR A 34 1.87 3.33 -0.02
N ALA A 35 1.64 2.78 -1.22
CA ALA A 35 0.35 2.19 -1.58
C ALA A 35 -0.03 1.01 -0.69
N TRP A 36 0.91 0.17 -0.26
CA TRP A 36 0.62 -0.96 0.61
C TRP A 36 0.19 -0.51 2.01
N PHE A 37 0.83 0.51 2.57
CA PHE A 37 0.41 1.08 3.86
C PHE A 37 -0.95 1.75 3.80
N GLU A 38 -1.19 2.58 2.78
CA GLU A 38 -2.50 3.21 2.54
C GLU A 38 -3.60 2.17 2.26
N PHE A 39 -3.29 1.13 1.48
CA PHE A 39 -4.23 0.04 1.21
C PHE A 39 -4.60 -0.74 2.47
N LYS A 40 -3.61 -1.11 3.31
CA LYS A 40 -3.91 -1.69 4.62
C LYS A 40 -4.80 -0.76 5.42
N ALA A 41 -4.37 0.47 5.67
CA ALA A 41 -5.10 1.44 6.49
C ALA A 41 -6.57 1.61 6.04
N ARG A 42 -6.79 1.83 4.74
CA ARG A 42 -8.13 2.06 4.16
C ARG A 42 -9.06 0.85 4.24
N TYR A 43 -8.53 -0.37 4.19
CA TYR A 43 -9.34 -1.58 4.12
C TYR A 43 -9.32 -2.43 5.41
N THR A 44 -8.44 -2.13 6.37
CA THR A 44 -8.43 -2.72 7.72
C THR A 44 -8.83 -1.75 8.84
N ALA A 45 -9.10 -0.47 8.54
CA ALA A 45 -9.74 0.44 9.49
C ALA A 45 -11.13 -0.10 9.87
N ASP A 46 -11.50 0.08 11.15
CA ASP A 46 -12.84 -0.30 11.63
C ASP A 46 -13.93 0.40 10.80
N PRO A 47 -14.98 -0.33 10.39
CA PRO A 47 -15.99 0.23 9.51
C PRO A 47 -16.75 1.34 10.24
N VAL A 48 -16.92 2.49 9.57
CA VAL A 48 -17.77 3.58 10.05
C VAL A 48 -19.17 3.03 10.34
N LYS A 49 -19.74 3.38 11.50
CA LYS A 49 -20.98 2.83 12.06
C LYS A 49 -22.08 2.69 10.99
N GLY A 50 -22.41 1.45 10.64
CA GLY A 50 -23.40 1.11 9.60
C GLY A 50 -22.81 0.51 8.32
N GLN A 51 -21.50 0.56 8.12
CA GLN A 51 -20.83 -0.13 7.01
C GLN A 51 -20.42 -1.56 7.41
N ARG A 52 -20.47 -2.50 6.45
CA ARG A 52 -20.02 -3.88 6.67
C ARG A 52 -18.55 -4.00 6.30
N GLN A 53 -17.73 -4.53 7.20
CA GLN A 53 -16.32 -4.83 6.92
C GLN A 53 -16.21 -5.70 5.66
N LYS A 54 -15.42 -5.26 4.68
CA LYS A 54 -15.18 -6.03 3.46
C LYS A 54 -14.17 -7.13 3.76
N THR A 55 -14.61 -8.38 3.63
CA THR A 55 -13.75 -9.58 3.73
C THR A 55 -13.40 -10.06 2.34
N TYR A 56 -12.17 -9.84 1.90
CA TYR A 56 -11.64 -10.42 0.67
C TYR A 56 -10.83 -11.68 1.00
N ALA A 57 -11.00 -12.74 0.20
CA ALA A 57 -10.28 -14.00 0.37
C ALA A 57 -8.80 -13.90 -0.04
N ASP A 58 -8.50 -13.20 -1.14
CA ASP A 58 -7.14 -12.84 -1.55
C ASP A 58 -6.97 -11.31 -1.60
N TRP A 59 -6.50 -10.74 -0.50
CA TRP A 59 -6.16 -9.31 -0.40
C TRP A 59 -5.04 -8.88 -1.35
N ARG A 60 -4.18 -9.81 -1.79
CA ARG A 60 -3.04 -9.54 -2.68
C ARG A 60 -3.54 -9.38 -4.12
N ALA A 61 -4.51 -10.19 -4.55
CA ALA A 61 -5.20 -9.98 -5.82
C ALA A 61 -5.90 -8.61 -5.86
N VAL A 62 -6.56 -8.22 -4.78
CA VAL A 62 -7.19 -6.89 -4.68
C VAL A 62 -6.13 -5.79 -4.71
N PHE A 63 -5.00 -5.93 -4.02
CA PHE A 63 -3.91 -4.95 -4.07
C PHE A 63 -3.28 -4.85 -5.47
N ARG A 64 -2.97 -5.98 -6.13
CA ARG A 64 -2.47 -6.02 -7.52
C ARG A 64 -3.43 -5.28 -8.47
N LYS A 65 -4.73 -5.47 -8.31
CA LYS A 65 -5.76 -4.74 -9.07
C LYS A 65 -5.76 -3.24 -8.74
N ALA A 66 -5.72 -2.88 -7.45
CA ALA A 66 -5.71 -1.50 -6.99
C ALA A 66 -4.48 -0.70 -7.48
N VAL A 67 -3.32 -1.35 -7.59
CA VAL A 67 -2.10 -0.78 -8.19
C VAL A 67 -2.28 -0.59 -9.70
N ARG A 68 -2.70 -1.63 -10.42
CA ARG A 68 -2.86 -1.59 -11.90
C ARG A 68 -3.91 -0.59 -12.37
N GLU A 69 -5.03 -0.47 -11.66
CA GLU A 69 -6.13 0.45 -11.98
C GLU A 69 -6.00 1.81 -11.25
N GLY A 70 -4.94 2.01 -10.47
CA GLY A 70 -4.66 3.25 -9.75
C GLY A 70 -5.79 3.68 -8.81
N TRP A 71 -6.38 2.75 -8.05
CA TRP A 71 -7.53 3.00 -7.17
C TRP A 71 -7.24 4.03 -6.08
N LEU A 72 -6.02 4.04 -5.55
CA LEU A 72 -5.62 4.93 -4.45
C LEU A 72 -5.25 6.34 -4.93
N LYS A 73 -5.08 6.55 -6.25
CA LYS A 73 -4.71 7.85 -6.87
C LYS A 73 -3.49 8.53 -6.23
N LEU A 74 -2.50 7.74 -5.80
CA LEU A 74 -1.28 8.24 -5.13
C LEU A 74 -0.23 8.82 -6.09
N TRP A 75 -0.29 8.45 -7.38
CA TRP A 75 0.65 8.95 -8.39
C TRP A 75 -0.05 9.32 -9.70
N TYR A 76 0.66 10.12 -10.49
CA TYR A 76 0.33 10.49 -11.85
C TYR A 76 1.59 10.38 -12.73
N LEU A 77 1.42 10.38 -14.05
CA LEU A 77 2.54 10.47 -15.00
C LEU A 77 2.89 11.95 -15.23
N ASP A 78 4.14 12.30 -14.98
CA ASP A 78 4.75 13.59 -15.30
C ASP A 78 5.77 13.36 -16.41
N GLY A 79 5.34 13.57 -17.66
CA GLY A 79 6.08 13.14 -18.85
C GLY A 79 6.31 11.63 -18.88
N GLN A 80 7.56 11.21 -18.66
CA GLN A 80 7.98 9.80 -18.63
C GLN A 80 8.14 9.23 -17.20
N GLN A 81 8.00 10.05 -16.16
CA GLN A 81 8.24 9.65 -14.77
C GLN A 81 6.95 9.62 -13.96
N TYR A 82 6.92 8.83 -12.89
CA TYR A 82 5.82 8.85 -11.93
C TYR A 82 6.10 9.87 -10.82
N ALA A 83 5.16 10.79 -10.60
CA ALA A 83 5.19 11.77 -9.52
C ALA A 83 4.05 11.51 -8.52
N LEU A 84 4.25 11.86 -7.24
CA LEU A 84 3.24 11.70 -6.20
C LEU A 84 2.20 12.82 -6.24
N THR A 85 0.92 12.44 -6.23
CA THR A 85 -0.19 13.38 -5.95
C THR A 85 -0.10 13.89 -4.50
N ALA A 86 -0.92 14.87 -4.14
CA ALA A 86 -1.04 15.30 -2.74
C ALA A 86 -1.38 14.13 -1.78
N ALA A 87 -2.24 13.19 -2.22
CA ALA A 87 -2.54 11.97 -1.47
C ALA A 87 -1.34 11.02 -1.39
N GLY A 88 -0.55 10.90 -2.46
CA GLY A 88 0.71 10.17 -2.46
C GLY A 88 1.74 10.73 -1.47
N GLN A 89 1.87 12.05 -1.41
CA GLN A 89 2.76 12.73 -0.46
C GLN A 89 2.28 12.59 0.99
N GLN A 90 0.96 12.57 1.23
CA GLN A 90 0.40 12.24 2.55
C GLN A 90 0.72 10.81 2.96
N ALA A 91 0.53 9.83 2.06
CA ALA A 91 0.88 8.43 2.32
C ALA A 91 2.38 8.24 2.60
N GLN A 92 3.26 8.89 1.81
CA GLN A 92 4.71 8.93 2.06
C GLN A 92 5.04 9.45 3.46
N ARG A 93 4.49 10.61 3.85
CA ARG A 93 4.72 11.21 5.18
C ARG A 93 4.18 10.34 6.31
N ALA A 94 3.05 9.67 6.12
CA ALA A 94 2.49 8.75 7.11
C ALA A 94 3.42 7.55 7.35
N VAL A 95 3.97 6.96 6.29
CA VAL A 95 4.96 5.86 6.38
C VAL A 95 6.24 6.33 7.06
N GLN A 96 6.80 7.47 6.64
CA GLN A 96 8.00 8.04 7.26
C GLN A 96 7.81 8.33 8.75
N ALA A 97 6.66 8.91 9.13
CA ALA A 97 6.33 9.17 10.53
C ALA A 97 6.14 7.89 11.35
N GLN A 98 5.68 6.79 10.75
CA GLN A 98 5.62 5.49 11.42
C GLN A 98 7.02 4.91 11.65
N GLN A 99 7.86 4.90 10.61
CA GLN A 99 9.26 4.42 10.70
C GLN A 99 10.08 5.21 11.74
N GLN A 100 9.86 6.53 11.84
CA GLN A 100 10.52 7.39 12.84
C GLN A 100 10.11 7.09 14.28
N ARG A 101 8.87 6.63 14.52
CA ARG A 101 8.41 6.21 15.86
C ARG A 101 9.03 4.87 16.23
N GLU A 102 8.98 3.90 15.30
CA GLU A 102 9.52 2.55 15.48
C GLU A 102 11.05 2.56 15.65
N GLY A 103 11.76 3.53 15.05
CA GLY A 103 13.20 3.73 15.22
C GLY A 103 13.61 4.62 16.41
N GLY A 104 12.65 5.15 17.17
CA GLY A 104 12.90 6.03 18.33
C GLY A 104 12.85 5.34 19.69
N GLU A 105 12.60 4.03 19.74
CA GLU A 105 12.55 3.19 20.94
C GLU A 105 13.83 2.32 21.12
N ALA A 106 14.98 2.82 20.66
CA ALA A 106 16.29 2.15 20.72
C ALA A 106 17.29 2.88 21.64
#